data_AF-A0A5R8Y461-F1
#
_entry.id   AF-A0A5R8Y461-F1
#
_cell.length_a   1.000
_cell.length_b   1.000
_cell.length_c   1.000
_cell.angle_alpha   90.00
_cell.angle_beta   90.00
_cell.angle_gamma   90.00
#
_symmetry.space_group_name_H-M   'P 1'
#
loop_
_entity.id
_entity.type
_entity.pdbx_description
1 polymer ?
#
loop_
_entity_poly.entity_id
_entity_poly.type
_entity_poly.pdbx_seq_one_letter_code
_entity_poly.pdbx_strand_id
1 'polypeptide(L)' 'MGIPSFRKLEEDLDVNKTTLHNWKKNRPKLYEFIIKSYEDKELLKKHLDFMIEQKKFIEEEINITKRTIK' A
#
# COMPACT_ATOMS: atom_id res chain seq x y z
N MET A 1 1.32 0.17 9.79
CA MET A 1 2.45 0.77 9.06
C MET A 1 1.89 1.94 8.29
N GLY A 2 2.27 3.15 8.70
CA GLY A 2 1.76 4.43 8.17
C GLY A 2 2.89 5.21 7.50
N ILE A 3 2.66 6.51 7.30
CA ILE A 3 3.57 7.55 6.78
C ILE A 3 5.04 7.08 6.67
N PRO A 4 5.63 7.09 5.45
CA PRO A 4 6.99 6.60 5.23
C PRO A 4 8.02 7.41 6.04
N SER A 5 9.13 6.76 6.40
CA SER A 5 10.25 7.45 7.04
C SER A 5 10.93 8.42 6.07
N PHE A 6 11.57 9.47 6.59
CA PHE A 6 12.33 10.41 5.75
C PHE A 6 13.39 9.70 4.89
N ARG A 7 14.11 8.73 5.46
CA ARG A 7 15.11 7.94 4.72
C ARG A 7 14.48 7.18 3.54
N LYS A 8 13.30 6.59 3.77
CA LYS A 8 12.57 5.89 2.71
C LYS A 8 12.13 6.84 1.60
N LEU A 9 11.68 8.05 1.96
CA LEU A 9 11.34 9.09 0.99
C LEU A 9 12.57 9.59 0.21
N GLU A 10 13.73 9.71 0.85
CA GLU A 10 14.97 10.09 0.16
C GLU A 10 15.34 9.06 -0.90
N GLU A 11 15.31 7.78 -0.54
CA GLU A 11 15.62 6.66 -1.45
C GLU A 11 14.58 6.52 -2.57
N ASP A 12 13.29 6.56 -2.26
CA ASP A 12 12.21 6.33 -3.25
C ASP A 12 12.03 7.49 -4.24
N LEU A 13 12.28 8.72 -3.80
CA LEU A 13 12.07 9.93 -4.60
C LEU A 13 13.38 10.47 -5.20
N ASP A 14 14.52 9.84 -4.88
CA ASP A 14 15.87 10.27 -5.29
C ASP A 14 16.13 11.74 -4.95
N VAL A 15 15.88 12.10 -3.68
CA VAL A 15 16.08 13.47 -3.16
C VAL A 15 16.79 13.44 -1.82
N ASN A 16 17.51 14.52 -1.50
CA ASN A 16 18.13 14.67 -0.19
C ASN A 16 17.15 15.18 0.88
N LYS A 17 17.54 14.99 2.15
CA LYS A 17 16.82 15.45 3.34
C LYS A 17 16.44 16.93 3.33
N THR A 18 17.32 17.79 2.82
CA THR A 18 17.07 19.25 2.77
C THR A 18 15.91 19.57 1.83
N THR A 19 15.85 18.91 0.68
CA THR A 19 14.74 19.02 -0.27
C THR A 19 13.42 18.56 0.36
N LEU A 20 13.40 17.41 1.05
CA LEU A 20 12.20 16.94 1.74
C LEU A 20 11.75 17.91 2.84
N HIS A 21 12.69 18.46 3.61
CA HIS A 21 12.38 19.46 4.63
C HIS A 21 11.77 20.71 4.01
N ASN A 22 12.32 21.19 2.89
CA ASN A 22 11.78 22.33 2.15
C ASN A 22 10.40 22.06 1.56
N TRP A 23 10.12 20.84 1.10
CA TRP A 23 8.79 20.48 0.63
C TRP A 23 7.78 20.46 1.77
N LYS A 24 8.12 19.83 2.90
CA LYS A 24 7.28 19.82 4.10
C LYS A 24 6.96 21.22 4.61
N LYS A 25 7.92 22.15 4.52
CA LYS A 25 7.78 23.53 5.01
C LYS A 25 7.09 24.46 3.99
N ASN A 26 7.55 24.47 2.74
CA ASN A 26 7.21 25.50 1.75
C ASN A 26 6.25 25.00 0.66
N ARG A 27 6.07 23.69 0.50
CA ARG A 27 5.19 23.08 -0.49
C ARG A 27 4.27 22.04 0.15
N PRO A 28 3.41 22.46 1.11
CA PRO A 28 2.62 21.53 1.92
C PRO A 28 1.75 20.62 1.07
N LYS A 29 1.09 21.13 0.01
CA LYS A 29 0.26 20.31 -0.88
C LYS A 29 1.02 19.19 -1.59
N LEU A 30 2.26 19.44 -2.03
CA LEU A 30 3.09 18.41 -2.67
C LEU A 30 3.49 17.35 -1.65
N TYR A 31 3.92 17.79 -0.46
CA TYR A 31 4.29 16.88 0.61
C TYR A 31 3.10 16.02 1.05
N GLU A 32 1.93 16.63 1.28
CA GLU A 32 0.68 15.93 1.60
C GLU A 32 0.27 14.93 0.50
N PHE A 33 0.35 15.34 -0.77
CA PHE A 33 0.06 14.46 -1.90
C PHE A 33 0.97 13.23 -1.91
N ILE A 34 2.28 13.43 -1.69
CA ILE A 34 3.24 12.33 -1.61
C ILE A 34 2.86 11.41 -0.45
N ILE A 35 2.70 11.92 0.76
CA ILE A 35 2.37 11.09 1.93
C ILE A 35 1.07 10.31 1.71
N LYS A 36 0.03 10.95 1.19
CA LYS A 36 -1.25 10.31 0.87
C LYS A 36 -1.10 9.17 -0.13
N SER A 37 -0.26 9.33 -1.16
CA SER A 37 -0.04 8.27 -2.15
C SER A 37 0.60 7.01 -1.54
N TYR A 38 1.42 7.14 -0.50
CA TYR A 38 1.94 5.99 0.25
C TYR A 38 0.84 5.31 1.06
N GLU A 39 -0.03 6.09 1.71
CA GLU A 39 -1.17 5.55 2.45
C GLU A 39 -2.14 4.80 1.54
N ASP A 40 -2.47 5.38 0.38
CA ASP A 40 -3.33 4.77 -0.64
C ASP A 40 -2.70 3.46 -1.17
N LYS A 41 -1.39 3.44 -1.43
CA LYS A 41 -0.68 2.23 -1.86
C LYS A 41 -0.76 1.11 -0.83
N GLU A 42 -0.62 1.42 0.45
CA GLU A 42 -0.73 0.42 1.52
C GLU A 42 -2.16 -0.08 1.68
N LEU A 43 -3.16 0.80 1.53
CA LEU A 43 -4.57 0.39 1.52
C LEU A 43 -4.86 -0.57 0.36
N LEU A 44 -4.35 -0.27 -0.84
CA LEU A 44 -4.49 -1.14 -2.02
C LEU A 44 -3.87 -2.52 -1.80
N LYS A 45 -2.69 -2.60 -1.18
CA LYS A 45 -2.07 -3.88 -0.83
C LYS A 45 -2.95 -4.70 0.11
N LYS A 46 -3.48 -4.09 1.17
CA LYS A 46 -4.37 -4.78 2.11
C LYS A 46 -5.63 -5.30 1.43
N HIS A 47 -6.23 -4.51 0.54
CA HIS A 47 -7.38 -4.95 -0.23
C HIS A 47 -7.02 -6.12 -1.15
N LEU A 48 -5.86 -6.08 -1.80
CA LEU A 48 -5.39 -7.17 -2.65
C LEU A 48 -5.16 -8.46 -1.84
N ASP A 49 -4.49 -8.37 -0.69
CA ASP A 49 -4.25 -9.52 0.19
C ASP A 49 -5.58 -10.14 0.64
N PHE A 50 -6.55 -9.30 1.04
CA PHE A 50 -7.90 -9.75 1.37
C PHE A 50 -8.59 -10.45 0.19
N MET A 51 -8.50 -9.92 -1.02
CA MET A 51 -9.08 -10.56 -2.22
C MET A 51 -8.43 -11.92 -2.51
N ILE A 52 -7.12 -12.05 -2.29
CA ILE A 52 -6.39 -13.32 -2.44
C ILE A 52 -6.89 -14.35 -1.41
N GLU A 53 -7.11 -13.94 -0.16
CA GLU A 53 -7.68 -14.81 0.87
C GLU A 53 -9.09 -15.26 0.50
N GLN A 54 -9.97 -14.33 0.12
CA GLN A 54 -11.33 -14.64 -0.32
C GLN A 54 -11.35 -15.62 -1.50
N LYS A 55 -10.44 -15.43 -2.47
CA LYS A 55 -10.28 -16.36 -3.59
C LYS A 55 -9.95 -17.78 -3.10
N LYS A 56 -8.98 -17.93 -2.17
CA LYS A 56 -8.59 -19.24 -1.63
C LYS A 56 -9.77 -19.93 -0.93
N PHE A 57 -10.55 -19.19 -0.15
CA PHE A 57 -11.76 -19.74 0.49
C PHE A 57 -12.75 -20.27 -0.54
N ILE A 58 -13.04 -19.48 -1.58
CA ILE A 58 -13.96 -19.89 -2.65
C ILE A 58 -13.44 -21.14 -3.39
N GLU A 59 -12.14 -21.20 -3.68
CA GLU A 59 -11.54 -22.37 -4.33
C GLU A 59 -11.65 -23.63 -3.47
N GLU A 60 -11.47 -23.53 -2.16
CA GLU A 60 -11.64 -24.67 -1.23
C GLU A 60 -13.10 -25.13 -1.19
N GLU A 61 -14.06 -24.21 -1.07
CA GLU A 61 -15.50 -24.54 -1.06
C GLU A 61 -15.95 -25.23 -2.36
N ILE A 62 -15.45 -24.75 -3.51
CA ILE A 62 -15.68 -25.39 -4.81
C ILE A 62 -15.11 -26.83 -4.82
N ASN A 63 -13.91 -27.02 -4.27
CA ASN A 63 -13.28 -28.34 -4.21
C ASN A 63 -14.04 -29.31 -3.30
N ILE A 64 -14.51 -28.84 -2.14
CA ILE A 64 -15.37 -29.62 -1.23
C ILE A 64 -16.65 -30.03 -1.95
N THR A 65 -17.35 -29.08 -2.57
CA THR A 65 -18.59 -29.33 -3.31
C THR A 65 -18.40 -30.37 -4.43
N LYS A 66 -17.31 -30.27 -5.19
CA LYS A 66 -16.97 -31.25 -6.24
C LYS A 66 -16.72 -32.65 -5.69
N ARG A 67 -16.17 -32.78 -4.47
CA ARG A 67 -15.98 -34.08 -3.81
C ARG A 67 -17.30 -34.66 -3.31
N THR A 68 -18.26 -33.83 -2.90
CA THR A 68 -19.56 -34.28 -2.38
C THR A 68 -20.52 -34.73 -3.47
N ILE A 69 -20.47 -34.10 -4.65
CA ILE A 69 -21.35 -34.45 -5.79
C ILE A 69 -20.85 -35.69 -6.55
N LYS A 70 -19.59 -36.08 -6.35
CA LYS A 70 -18.94 -37.21 -7.03
C LYS A 70 -19.00 -38.48 -6.20
#